data_AF-A0A7S3SIX3-F1
#
_entry.id   AF-A0A7S3SIX3-F1
#
_cell.length_a   1.000
_cell.length_b   1.000
_cell.length_c   1.000
_cell.angle_alpha   90.00
_cell.angle_beta   90.00
_cell.angle_gamma   90.00
#
_symmetry.space_group_name_H-M   'P 1'
#
loop_
_entity.id
_entity.type
_entity.pdbx_description
1 polymer ?
#
loop_
_entity_poly.entity_id
_entity_poly.type
_entity_poly.pdbx_seq_one_letter_code
_entity_poly.pdbx_strand_id
1 'polypeptide(L)'
;RGSEAAAAGGVEGHGSGEAALLALLRSHVRSYYNTKNCRLSGRLVTELLQRFPLLGWCVAPLLVGAVRGARDAYLAGEACSHLCTLLGQRHAIASSDGSRLLPHAAPLREALLELLGKGKLRAKHLLPPVRLASALVRALADSQQRAAASEAAVALGPAVAAVQARHAHARALVGACGKFAALAASLDAPPAAKKKKKAGGGEKAAPAAAAAAADGD
;
A
#
# COMPACT_ATOMS: atom_id res chain seq x y z
N ARG A 1 58.57 35.31 -3.44
CA ARG A 1 57.52 35.79 -4.37
C ARG A 1 57.14 34.60 -5.24
N GLY A 2 55.98 33.98 -5.17
CA GLY A 2 54.77 34.25 -4.42
C GLY A 2 53.72 33.19 -4.81
N SER A 3 52.64 33.21 -4.03
CA SER A 3 51.33 32.59 -4.25
C SER A 3 51.19 31.09 -3.98
N GLU A 4 50.68 30.81 -2.78
CA GLU A 4 49.60 29.85 -2.58
C GLU A 4 48.52 29.97 -3.66
N ALA A 5 47.94 28.83 -4.03
CA ALA A 5 46.57 28.76 -4.50
C ALA A 5 45.99 27.43 -4.00
N ALA A 6 45.34 27.51 -2.83
CA ALA A 6 44.28 26.58 -2.47
C ALA A 6 43.15 26.74 -3.50
N ALA A 7 42.77 25.65 -4.16
CA ALA A 7 41.50 25.55 -4.85
C ALA A 7 40.72 24.42 -4.18
N ALA A 8 39.83 24.83 -3.28
CA ALA A 8 38.70 24.04 -2.84
C ALA A 8 37.82 23.66 -4.03
N GLY A 9 37.16 22.51 -3.95
CA GLY A 9 36.07 22.11 -4.84
C GLY A 9 36.25 20.66 -5.29
N GLY A 10 35.30 19.75 -5.12
CA GLY A 10 33.97 19.82 -4.56
C GLY A 10 33.52 18.37 -4.39
N VAL A 11 32.57 18.14 -3.50
CA VAL A 11 32.04 16.83 -3.18
C VAL A 11 31.26 16.29 -4.41
N GLU A 12 31.93 15.60 -5.34
CA GLU A 12 31.29 14.84 -6.43
C GLU A 12 30.96 13.39 -6.03
N GLY A 13 30.77 13.12 -4.73
CA GLY A 13 30.53 11.77 -4.23
C GLY A 13 29.06 11.37 -4.04
N HIS A 14 28.13 12.33 -4.00
CA HIS A 14 26.76 12.04 -3.55
C HIS A 14 25.82 11.49 -4.64
N GLY A 15 25.99 11.86 -5.91
CA GLY A 15 25.15 11.35 -7.00
C GLY A 15 25.48 9.91 -7.45
N SER A 16 26.74 9.50 -7.30
CA SER A 16 27.23 8.17 -7.71
C SER A 16 26.79 7.06 -6.74
N GLY A 17 26.83 7.33 -5.44
CA GLY A 17 26.49 6.35 -4.40
C GLY A 17 25.00 5.99 -4.36
N GLU A 18 24.11 6.99 -4.47
CA GLU A 18 22.66 6.75 -4.45
C GLU A 18 22.20 6.00 -5.70
N ALA A 19 22.72 6.37 -6.88
CA ALA A 19 22.42 5.69 -8.13
C ALA A 19 22.92 4.23 -8.12
N ALA A 20 24.13 3.98 -7.59
CA ALA A 20 24.68 2.64 -7.45
C ALA A 20 23.85 1.78 -6.47
N LEU A 21 23.45 2.35 -5.32
CA LEU A 21 22.59 1.68 -4.35
C LEU A 21 21.23 1.33 -4.95
N LEU A 22 20.60 2.27 -5.67
CA LEU A 22 19.34 2.02 -6.38
C LEU A 22 19.49 0.95 -7.46
N ALA A 23 20.60 0.94 -8.21
CA ALA A 23 20.87 -0.10 -9.20
C ALA A 23 21.02 -1.49 -8.55
N LEU A 24 21.75 -1.58 -7.44
CA LEU A 24 21.91 -2.81 -6.67
C LEU A 24 20.58 -3.32 -6.11
N LEU A 25 19.75 -2.42 -5.58
CA LEU A 25 18.41 -2.75 -5.09
C LEU A 25 17.50 -3.25 -6.20
N ARG A 26 17.47 -2.55 -7.35
CA ARG A 26 16.71 -2.97 -8.53
C ARG A 26 17.14 -4.34 -9.03
N SER A 27 18.45 -4.60 -9.06
CA SER A 27 19.01 -5.90 -9.43
C SER A 27 18.55 -7.01 -8.47
N HIS A 28 18.64 -6.77 -7.16
CA HIS A 28 18.19 -7.73 -6.14
C HIS A 28 16.69 -8.02 -6.21
N VAL A 29 15.86 -6.97 -6.31
CA VAL A 29 14.41 -7.12 -6.43
C VAL A 29 14.05 -7.90 -7.70
N ARG A 30 14.69 -7.60 -8.83
CA ARG A 30 14.48 -8.34 -10.08
C ARG A 30 14.88 -9.79 -9.95
N SER A 31 16.04 -10.07 -9.34
CA SER A 31 16.51 -11.43 -9.10
C SER A 31 15.53 -12.22 -8.23
N TYR A 32 15.00 -11.61 -7.17
CA TYR A 32 14.02 -12.23 -6.28
C TYR A 32 12.79 -12.79 -7.02
N TYR A 33 12.20 -12.02 -7.95
CA TYR A 33 10.98 -12.46 -8.64
C TYR A 33 11.21 -13.38 -9.85
N ASN A 34 12.46 -13.56 -10.30
CA ASN A 34 12.79 -14.31 -11.51
C ASN A 34 13.65 -15.57 -11.27
N THR A 35 14.37 -15.67 -10.15
CA THR A 35 15.31 -16.79 -9.88
C THR A 35 14.74 -17.85 -8.92
N LYS A 36 15.40 -19.02 -8.79
CA LYS A 36 15.02 -20.11 -7.87
C LYS A 36 15.70 -19.90 -6.51
N ASN A 37 14.98 -20.13 -5.40
CA ASN A 37 15.52 -20.20 -4.01
C ASN A 37 16.07 -18.89 -3.40
N CYS A 38 15.28 -17.82 -3.43
CA CYS A 38 15.65 -16.51 -2.88
C CYS A 38 14.99 -16.18 -1.51
N ARG A 39 14.71 -17.19 -0.65
CA ARG A 39 13.97 -16.99 0.62
C ARG A 39 14.59 -15.94 1.55
N LEU A 40 15.92 -15.85 1.60
CA LEU A 40 16.65 -14.80 2.33
C LEU A 40 16.40 -13.40 1.76
N SER A 41 16.24 -13.31 0.43
CA SER A 41 15.94 -12.05 -0.26
C SER A 41 14.50 -11.59 -0.02
N GLY A 42 13.55 -12.51 0.23
CA GLY A 42 12.14 -12.14 0.51
C GLY A 42 12.00 -11.31 1.78
N ARG A 43 12.59 -11.75 2.90
CA ARG A 43 12.57 -11.00 4.17
C ARG A 43 13.28 -9.66 4.04
N LEU A 44 14.39 -9.62 3.30
CA LEU A 44 15.13 -8.38 3.05
C LEU A 44 14.29 -7.37 2.25
N VAL A 45 13.58 -7.82 1.21
CA VAL A 45 12.66 -6.97 0.44
C VAL A 45 11.53 -6.49 1.34
N THR A 46 10.89 -7.35 2.12
CA THR A 46 9.82 -6.94 3.04
C THR A 46 10.28 -5.87 4.03
N GLU A 47 11.40 -6.09 4.71
CA GLU A 47 11.95 -5.14 5.69
C GLU A 47 12.36 -3.81 5.04
N LEU A 48 12.97 -3.86 3.84
CA LEU A 48 13.32 -2.67 3.09
C LEU A 48 12.09 -1.80 2.79
N LEU A 49 11.00 -2.43 2.31
CA LEU A 49 9.77 -1.70 1.97
C LEU A 49 9.04 -1.16 3.21
N GLN A 50 9.14 -1.85 4.35
CA GLN A 50 8.53 -1.40 5.61
C GLN A 50 9.29 -0.25 6.25
N ARG A 51 10.64 -0.32 6.26
CA ARG A 51 11.48 0.67 6.97
C ARG A 51 11.85 1.88 6.10
N PHE A 52 11.94 1.69 4.79
CA PHE A 52 12.39 2.72 3.85
C PHE A 52 11.37 2.91 2.72
N PRO A 53 10.18 3.46 3.00
CA PRO A 53 9.08 3.46 2.04
C PRO A 53 9.34 4.34 0.81
N LEU A 54 10.10 5.45 0.94
CA LEU A 54 10.51 6.27 -0.21
C LEU A 54 11.37 5.48 -1.20
N LEU A 55 12.32 4.69 -0.67
CA LEU A 55 13.17 3.80 -1.45
C LEU A 55 12.35 2.65 -2.07
N GLY A 56 11.35 2.18 -1.35
CA GLY A 56 10.38 1.21 -1.85
C GLY A 56 9.59 1.71 -3.07
N TRP A 57 9.19 2.97 -3.08
CA TRP A 57 8.55 3.59 -4.24
C TRP A 57 9.50 3.70 -5.45
N CYS A 58 10.81 3.83 -5.26
CA CYS A 58 11.79 3.81 -6.35
C CYS A 58 11.89 2.43 -7.05
N VAL A 59 11.43 1.35 -6.40
CA VAL A 59 11.38 -0.01 -6.97
C VAL A 59 9.95 -0.49 -7.27
N ALA A 60 8.93 0.33 -7.02
CA ALA A 60 7.53 0.01 -7.31
C ALA A 60 7.28 -0.46 -8.77
N PRO A 61 7.91 0.12 -9.82
CA PRO A 61 7.76 -0.38 -11.18
C PRO A 61 8.13 -1.86 -11.34
N LEU A 62 9.16 -2.33 -10.62
CA LEU A 62 9.59 -3.73 -10.66
C LEU A 62 8.57 -4.63 -9.97
N LEU A 63 7.97 -4.16 -8.87
CA LEU A 63 6.91 -4.88 -8.16
C LEU A 63 5.65 -5.00 -9.02
N VAL A 64 5.26 -3.93 -9.72
CA VAL A 64 4.14 -3.96 -10.68
C VAL A 64 4.41 -4.95 -11.80
N GLY A 65 5.62 -4.91 -12.38
CA GLY A 65 6.05 -5.91 -13.38
C GLY A 65 5.99 -7.35 -12.85
N ALA A 66 6.36 -7.56 -11.58
CA ALA A 66 6.31 -8.87 -10.94
C ALA A 66 4.87 -9.38 -10.71
N VAL A 67 3.88 -8.51 -10.48
CA VAL A 67 2.46 -8.95 -10.41
C VAL A 67 2.03 -9.64 -11.71
N ARG A 68 2.50 -9.13 -12.86
CA ARG A 68 2.21 -9.68 -14.19
C ARG A 68 3.06 -10.90 -14.54
N GLY A 69 4.37 -10.78 -14.34
CA GLY A 69 5.38 -11.66 -14.94
C GLY A 69 6.28 -12.39 -13.94
N ALA A 70 5.96 -12.42 -12.65
CA ALA A 70 6.70 -13.27 -11.72
C ALA A 70 6.63 -14.73 -12.15
N ARG A 71 7.70 -15.47 -11.83
CA ARG A 71 7.88 -16.85 -12.24
C ARG A 71 6.71 -17.77 -11.89
N ASP A 72 6.12 -17.58 -10.72
CA ASP A 72 5.00 -18.39 -10.25
C ASP A 72 3.97 -17.56 -9.48
N ALA A 73 2.80 -18.16 -9.25
CA ALA A 73 1.69 -17.50 -8.59
C ALA A 73 1.97 -17.13 -7.12
N TYR A 74 2.92 -17.81 -6.46
CA TYR A 74 3.32 -17.46 -5.11
C TYR A 74 4.11 -16.15 -5.13
N LEU A 75 5.11 -16.04 -6.01
CA LEU A 75 5.92 -14.83 -6.16
C LEU A 75 5.10 -13.63 -6.69
N ALA A 76 4.12 -13.87 -7.57
CA ALA A 76 3.16 -12.83 -7.93
C ALA A 76 2.35 -12.36 -6.69
N GLY A 77 1.94 -13.29 -5.83
CA GLY A 77 1.28 -12.99 -4.56
C GLY A 77 2.17 -12.23 -3.57
N GLU A 78 3.47 -12.54 -3.51
CA GLU A 78 4.45 -11.79 -2.72
C GLU A 78 4.60 -10.36 -3.24
N ALA A 79 4.66 -10.16 -4.56
CA ALA A 79 4.66 -8.82 -5.16
C ALA A 79 3.40 -8.04 -4.78
N CYS A 80 2.24 -8.69 -4.78
CA CYS A 80 1.00 -8.07 -4.30
C CYS A 80 1.09 -7.66 -2.83
N SER A 81 1.64 -8.52 -1.97
CA SER A 81 1.80 -8.21 -0.54
C SER A 81 2.75 -7.04 -0.31
N HIS A 82 3.87 -6.99 -1.05
CA HIS A 82 4.83 -5.89 -1.02
C HIS A 82 4.23 -4.56 -1.48
N LEU A 83 3.43 -4.58 -2.55
CA LEU A 83 2.69 -3.39 -2.99
C LEU A 83 1.62 -2.97 -1.97
N CYS A 84 0.94 -3.91 -1.30
CA CYS A 84 0.02 -3.57 -0.21
C CYS A 84 0.75 -2.84 0.93
N THR A 85 1.97 -3.28 1.27
CA THR A 85 2.81 -2.58 2.26
C THR A 85 3.08 -1.16 1.83
N LEU A 86 3.52 -0.93 0.58
CA LEU A 86 3.80 0.43 0.08
C LEU A 86 2.56 1.32 0.07
N LEU A 87 1.41 0.79 -0.37
CA LEU A 87 0.13 1.50 -0.38
C LEU A 87 -0.38 1.84 1.03
N GLY A 88 0.03 1.08 2.05
CA GLY A 88 -0.27 1.38 3.45
C GLY A 88 0.54 2.56 4.01
N GLN A 89 1.67 2.91 3.40
CA GLN A 89 2.57 3.97 3.85
C GLN A 89 2.12 5.34 3.32
N ARG A 90 0.98 5.84 3.82
CA ARG A 90 0.31 7.07 3.35
C ARG A 90 1.22 8.29 3.25
N HIS A 91 2.17 8.45 4.16
CA HIS A 91 3.13 9.55 4.16
C HIS A 91 4.09 9.49 2.97
N ALA A 92 4.41 8.28 2.48
CA ALA A 92 5.32 8.06 1.36
C ALA A 92 4.63 8.09 -0.01
N ILE A 93 3.29 8.17 -0.03
CA ILE A 93 2.48 8.25 -1.27
C ILE A 93 2.38 9.69 -1.79
N ALA A 94 2.99 10.66 -1.07
CA ALA A 94 2.78 12.11 -1.18
C ALA A 94 1.35 12.47 -0.77
N SER A 95 1.21 12.75 0.53
CA SER A 95 0.03 12.54 1.37
C SER A 95 -1.24 13.33 1.03
N SER A 96 -1.27 14.09 -0.07
CA SER A 96 -2.47 14.84 -0.51
C SER A 96 -2.81 14.67 -1.98
N ASP A 97 -1.83 14.40 -2.86
CA ASP A 97 -2.03 14.34 -4.31
C ASP A 97 -1.83 12.95 -4.91
N GLY A 98 -1.19 12.01 -4.18
CA GLY A 98 -0.92 10.68 -4.68
C GLY A 98 0.10 10.66 -5.83
N SER A 99 0.94 11.69 -5.96
CA SER A 99 1.89 11.85 -7.09
C SER A 99 2.84 10.66 -7.29
N ARG A 100 3.16 9.91 -6.23
CA ARG A 100 3.98 8.69 -6.33
C ARG A 100 3.18 7.45 -6.73
N LEU A 101 1.88 7.43 -6.46
CA LEU A 101 0.99 6.32 -6.80
C LEU A 101 0.45 6.42 -8.23
N LEU A 102 0.07 7.63 -8.66
CA LEU A 102 -0.61 7.87 -9.94
C LEU A 102 0.11 7.24 -11.16
N PRO A 103 1.45 7.35 -11.32
CA PRO A 103 2.16 6.75 -12.46
C PRO A 103 2.07 5.21 -12.51
N HIS A 104 1.68 4.59 -11.40
CA HIS A 104 1.63 3.13 -11.25
C HIS A 104 0.20 2.60 -11.17
N ALA A 105 -0.80 3.46 -11.00
CA ALA A 105 -2.19 3.05 -10.77
C ALA A 105 -2.78 2.25 -11.96
N ALA A 106 -2.68 2.78 -13.18
CA ALA A 106 -3.18 2.08 -14.38
C ALA A 106 -2.37 0.80 -14.69
N PRO A 107 -1.02 0.80 -14.73
CA PRO A 107 -0.24 -0.42 -14.91
C PRO A 107 -0.53 -1.50 -13.85
N LEU A 108 -0.72 -1.10 -12.58
CA LEU A 108 -1.06 -2.03 -11.52
C LEU A 108 -2.46 -2.62 -11.68
N ARG A 109 -3.44 -1.80 -12.07
CA ARG A 109 -4.79 -2.26 -12.37
C ARG A 109 -4.79 -3.29 -13.49
N GLU A 110 -4.08 -3.03 -14.59
CA GLU A 110 -3.96 -3.97 -15.71
C GLU A 110 -3.32 -5.29 -15.27
N ALA A 111 -2.21 -5.22 -14.53
CA ALA A 111 -1.55 -6.41 -13.99
C ALA A 111 -2.48 -7.22 -13.05
N LEU A 112 -3.30 -6.54 -12.24
CA LEU A 112 -4.30 -7.18 -11.39
C LEU A 112 -5.41 -7.84 -12.20
N LEU A 113 -5.94 -7.18 -13.24
CA LEU A 113 -6.98 -7.75 -14.10
C LEU A 113 -6.49 -9.04 -14.77
N GLU A 114 -5.27 -9.02 -15.32
CA GLU A 114 -4.65 -10.21 -15.91
C GLU A 114 -4.50 -11.33 -14.88
N LEU A 115 -4.01 -11.02 -13.68
CA LEU A 115 -3.77 -12.02 -12.64
C LEU A 115 -5.09 -12.63 -12.11
N LEU A 116 -6.12 -11.81 -11.87
CA LEU A 116 -7.43 -12.25 -11.40
C LEU A 116 -8.22 -13.00 -12.50
N GLY A 117 -7.92 -12.72 -13.77
CA GLY A 117 -8.47 -13.41 -14.94
C GLY A 117 -7.95 -14.84 -15.11
N LYS A 118 -6.82 -15.22 -14.48
CA LYS A 118 -6.26 -16.58 -14.58
C LYS A 118 -7.15 -17.59 -13.83
N GLY A 119 -7.98 -18.31 -14.58
CA GLY A 119 -8.95 -19.28 -14.03
C GLY A 119 -8.36 -20.52 -13.34
N LYS A 120 -7.06 -20.81 -13.50
CA LYS A 120 -6.39 -22.00 -12.93
C LYS A 120 -5.78 -21.78 -11.54
N LEU A 121 -5.88 -20.57 -10.98
CA LEU A 121 -5.24 -20.24 -9.70
C LEU A 121 -6.04 -20.77 -8.51
N ARG A 122 -5.32 -21.28 -7.51
CA ARG A 122 -5.91 -21.68 -6.22
C ARG A 122 -6.31 -20.46 -5.41
N ALA A 123 -7.34 -20.58 -4.58
CA ALA A 123 -7.84 -19.48 -3.74
C ALA A 123 -6.75 -18.80 -2.89
N LYS A 124 -5.81 -19.57 -2.32
CA LYS A 124 -4.69 -19.01 -1.53
C LYS A 124 -3.78 -18.05 -2.32
N HIS A 125 -3.67 -18.24 -3.64
CA HIS A 125 -2.87 -17.41 -4.54
C HIS A 125 -3.65 -16.19 -5.06
N LEU A 126 -4.97 -16.20 -4.92
CA LEU A 126 -5.86 -15.10 -5.31
C LEU A 126 -6.15 -14.14 -4.16
N LEU A 127 -5.90 -14.54 -2.90
CA LEU A 127 -6.11 -13.67 -1.75
C LEU A 127 -5.20 -12.42 -1.77
N PRO A 128 -3.88 -12.50 -2.03
CA PRO A 128 -3.04 -11.32 -2.14
C PRO A 128 -3.48 -10.31 -3.23
N PRO A 129 -3.80 -10.70 -4.49
CA PRO A 129 -4.23 -9.73 -5.49
C PRO A 129 -5.60 -9.10 -5.19
N VAL A 130 -6.55 -9.83 -4.59
CA VAL A 130 -7.83 -9.22 -4.16
C VAL A 130 -7.62 -8.19 -3.04
N ARG A 131 -6.71 -8.47 -2.10
CA ARG A 131 -6.29 -7.49 -1.08
C ARG A 131 -5.64 -6.27 -1.69
N LEU A 132 -4.77 -6.47 -2.68
CA LEU A 132 -4.10 -5.38 -3.39
C LEU A 132 -5.08 -4.52 -4.17
N ALA A 133 -6.07 -5.11 -4.84
CA ALA A 133 -7.14 -4.36 -5.51
C ALA A 133 -7.86 -3.42 -4.52
N SER A 134 -8.22 -3.91 -3.33
CA SER A 134 -8.81 -3.08 -2.27
C SER A 134 -7.86 -1.97 -1.81
N ALA A 135 -6.57 -2.31 -1.63
CA ALA A 135 -5.56 -1.35 -1.18
C ALA A 135 -5.32 -0.23 -2.20
N LEU A 136 -5.30 -0.54 -3.50
CA LEU A 136 -5.15 0.44 -4.58
C LEU A 136 -6.31 1.43 -4.59
N VAL A 137 -7.55 0.92 -4.61
CA VAL A 137 -8.76 1.74 -4.62
C VAL A 137 -8.80 2.65 -3.38
N ARG A 138 -8.48 2.10 -2.21
CA ARG A 138 -8.42 2.87 -0.96
C ARG A 138 -7.34 3.95 -0.99
N ALA A 139 -6.13 3.61 -1.43
CA ALA A 139 -5.02 4.55 -1.47
C ALA A 139 -5.32 5.72 -2.42
N LEU A 140 -5.90 5.45 -3.59
CA LEU A 140 -6.35 6.51 -4.51
C LEU A 140 -7.43 7.40 -3.88
N ALA A 141 -8.42 6.80 -3.20
CA ALA A 141 -9.48 7.54 -2.52
C ALA A 141 -8.93 8.42 -1.38
N ASP A 142 -8.02 7.87 -0.57
CA ASP A 142 -7.38 8.56 0.55
C ASP A 142 -6.43 9.68 0.10
N SER A 143 -5.88 9.60 -1.11
CA SER A 143 -5.04 10.60 -1.76
C SER A 143 -5.84 11.62 -2.60
N GLN A 144 -7.14 11.77 -2.33
CA GLN A 144 -8.04 12.70 -3.04
C GLN A 144 -8.20 12.43 -4.55
N GLN A 145 -7.69 11.30 -5.06
CA GLN A 145 -7.80 10.87 -6.45
C GLN A 145 -9.10 10.08 -6.67
N ARG A 146 -10.25 10.70 -6.34
CA ARG A 146 -11.55 10.01 -6.31
C ARG A 146 -11.98 9.47 -7.69
N ALA A 147 -11.68 10.20 -8.77
CA ALA A 147 -11.95 9.75 -10.13
C ALA A 147 -11.18 8.47 -10.47
N ALA A 148 -9.85 8.47 -10.23
CA ALA A 148 -9.02 7.29 -10.45
C ALA A 148 -9.41 6.12 -9.53
N ALA A 149 -9.84 6.39 -8.29
CA ALA A 149 -10.34 5.37 -7.37
C ALA A 149 -11.62 4.70 -7.90
N SER A 150 -12.58 5.50 -8.38
CA SER A 150 -13.83 5.02 -8.96
C SER A 150 -13.57 4.22 -10.24
N GLU A 151 -12.73 4.74 -11.15
CA GLU A 151 -12.33 4.05 -12.38
C GLU A 151 -11.70 2.69 -12.08
N ALA A 152 -10.77 2.63 -11.11
CA ALA A 152 -10.16 1.38 -10.68
C ALA A 152 -11.18 0.40 -10.06
N ALA A 153 -12.11 0.90 -9.24
CA ALA A 153 -13.15 0.07 -8.63
C ALA A 153 -14.09 -0.55 -9.66
N VAL A 154 -14.55 0.25 -10.64
CA VAL A 154 -15.42 -0.19 -11.74
C VAL A 154 -14.72 -1.23 -12.60
N ALA A 155 -13.46 -0.99 -12.97
CA ALA A 155 -12.71 -1.91 -13.82
C ALA A 155 -12.42 -3.26 -13.11
N LEU A 156 -12.03 -3.23 -11.83
CA LEU A 156 -11.66 -4.44 -11.07
C LEU A 156 -12.87 -5.22 -10.53
N GLY A 157 -14.02 -4.57 -10.35
CA GLY A 157 -15.23 -5.15 -9.77
C GLY A 157 -15.68 -6.46 -10.41
N PRO A 158 -15.88 -6.53 -11.74
CA PRO A 158 -16.27 -7.76 -12.42
C PRO A 158 -15.28 -8.91 -12.21
N ALA A 159 -13.98 -8.62 -12.24
CA ALA A 159 -12.94 -9.64 -12.01
C ALA A 159 -12.95 -10.17 -10.57
N VAL A 160 -13.12 -9.29 -9.57
CA VAL A 160 -13.23 -9.67 -8.16
C VAL A 160 -14.50 -10.49 -7.89
N ALA A 161 -15.62 -10.11 -8.51
CA ALA A 161 -16.88 -10.86 -8.41
C ALA A 161 -16.76 -12.26 -9.06
N ALA A 162 -16.12 -12.36 -10.23
CA ALA A 162 -15.85 -13.64 -10.87
C ALA A 162 -14.96 -14.55 -10.01
N VAL A 163 -13.92 -14.00 -9.36
CA VAL A 163 -13.10 -14.73 -8.39
C VAL A 163 -13.94 -15.25 -7.22
N GLN A 164 -14.81 -14.42 -6.67
CA GLN A 164 -15.70 -14.81 -5.56
C GLN A 164 -16.63 -15.96 -5.97
N ALA A 165 -17.25 -15.87 -7.15
CA ALA A 165 -18.13 -16.92 -7.66
C ALA A 165 -17.39 -18.26 -7.86
N ARG A 166 -16.20 -18.23 -8.47
CA ARG A 166 -15.37 -19.45 -8.70
C ARG A 166 -14.86 -20.09 -7.41
N HIS A 167 -14.67 -19.30 -6.36
CA HIS A 167 -14.09 -19.74 -5.09
C HIS A 167 -15.01 -19.50 -3.89
N ALA A 168 -16.32 -19.70 -4.06
CA ALA A 168 -17.33 -19.47 -3.03
C ALA A 168 -17.08 -20.26 -1.72
N HIS A 169 -16.37 -21.39 -1.80
CA HIS A 169 -15.98 -22.20 -0.65
C HIS A 169 -14.85 -21.59 0.19
N ALA A 170 -14.06 -20.66 -0.35
CA ALA A 170 -12.87 -20.12 0.30
C ALA A 170 -13.20 -18.87 1.13
N ARG A 171 -13.66 -19.07 2.38
CA ARG A 171 -14.16 -18.01 3.28
C ARG A 171 -13.27 -16.75 3.35
N ALA A 172 -11.95 -16.90 3.49
CA ALA A 172 -11.04 -15.75 3.58
C ALA A 172 -10.99 -14.92 2.29
N LEU A 173 -11.05 -15.60 1.13
CA LEU A 173 -11.09 -14.94 -0.18
C LEU A 173 -12.44 -14.27 -0.41
N VAL A 174 -13.54 -14.95 -0.09
CA VAL A 174 -14.90 -14.39 -0.14
C VAL A 174 -15.01 -13.14 0.74
N GLY A 175 -14.48 -13.19 1.97
CA GLY A 175 -14.44 -12.03 2.85
C GLY A 175 -13.60 -10.87 2.29
N ALA A 176 -12.51 -11.16 1.56
CA ALA A 176 -11.72 -10.13 0.88
C ALA A 176 -12.48 -9.52 -0.31
N CYS A 177 -13.16 -10.33 -1.12
CA CYS A 177 -14.02 -9.86 -2.21
C CYS A 177 -15.18 -8.98 -1.69
N GLY A 178 -15.82 -9.39 -0.59
CA GLY A 178 -16.87 -8.59 0.05
C GLY A 178 -16.37 -7.23 0.55
N LYS A 179 -15.16 -7.17 1.12
CA LYS A 179 -14.51 -5.90 1.50
C LYS A 179 -14.24 -5.00 0.29
N PHE A 180 -13.81 -5.58 -0.83
CA PHE A 180 -13.64 -4.84 -2.07
C PHE A 180 -14.97 -4.26 -2.56
N ALA A 181 -16.03 -5.08 -2.63
CA ALA A 181 -17.35 -4.66 -3.07
C ALA A 181 -17.93 -3.53 -2.18
N ALA A 182 -17.78 -3.64 -0.86
CA ALA A 182 -18.18 -2.60 0.07
C ALA A 182 -17.40 -1.29 -0.13
N LEU A 183 -16.09 -1.39 -0.40
CA LEU A 183 -15.26 -0.22 -0.70
C LEU A 183 -15.70 0.44 -2.02
N ALA A 184 -15.92 -0.34 -3.08
CA ALA A 184 -16.40 0.17 -4.36
C ALA A 184 -17.74 0.90 -4.22
N ALA A 185 -18.72 0.30 -3.53
CA ALA A 185 -20.02 0.92 -3.29
C ALA A 185 -19.92 2.24 -2.49
N SER A 186 -18.94 2.36 -1.58
CA SER A 186 -18.74 3.59 -0.82
C SER A 186 -18.20 4.77 -1.65
N LEU A 187 -17.64 4.51 -2.83
CA LEU A 187 -17.17 5.55 -3.75
C LEU A 187 -18.30 6.16 -4.57
N ASP A 188 -19.34 5.38 -4.86
CA ASP A 188 -20.54 5.83 -5.57
C ASP A 188 -21.52 6.56 -4.65
N ALA A 189 -21.46 6.30 -3.35
CA ALA A 189 -22.23 7.06 -2.36
C ALA A 189 -21.78 8.53 -2.35
N PRO A 190 -22.72 9.51 -2.41
CA PRO A 190 -22.38 10.92 -2.27
C PRO A 190 -21.62 11.13 -0.96
N PRO A 191 -20.62 12.03 -0.93
CA PRO A 191 -19.82 12.23 0.27
C PRO A 191 -20.76 12.58 1.42
N ALA A 192 -20.87 11.67 2.39
CA ALA A 192 -21.70 11.89 3.55
C ALA A 192 -21.22 13.18 4.20
N ALA A 193 -22.08 14.22 4.17
CA ALA A 193 -21.84 15.44 4.93
C ALA A 193 -21.47 15.00 6.33
N LYS A 194 -20.25 15.36 6.79
CA LYS A 194 -19.75 15.01 8.11
C LYS A 194 -20.85 15.33 9.11
N LYS A 195 -21.56 14.30 9.61
CA LYS A 195 -22.47 14.47 10.75
C LYS A 195 -21.56 14.94 11.87
N LYS A 196 -21.65 16.24 12.20
CA LYS A 196 -21.07 16.79 13.42
C LYS A 196 -21.51 15.85 14.53
N LYS A 197 -20.55 15.15 15.12
CA LYS A 197 -20.77 14.32 16.30
C LYS A 197 -21.30 15.28 17.36
N LYS A 198 -22.61 15.23 17.60
CA LYS A 198 -23.27 15.99 18.68
C LYS A 198 -22.57 15.51 19.95
N ALA A 199 -21.79 16.40 20.58
CA ALA A 199 -21.18 16.14 21.87
C ALA A 199 -22.32 15.82 22.84
N GLY A 200 -22.47 14.54 23.18
CA GLY A 200 -23.33 14.12 24.25
C GLY A 200 -22.71 14.64 25.54
N GLY A 201 -23.38 15.62 26.16
CA GLY A 201 -23.08 16.08 27.50
C GLY A 201 -23.24 14.91 28.46
N GLY A 202 -22.10 14.43 28.96
CA GLY A 202 -22.03 13.65 30.18
C GLY A 202 -21.72 14.61 31.30
N GLU A 203 -22.77 15.11 31.94
CA GLU A 203 -22.73 15.88 33.17
C GLU A 203 -22.08 14.99 34.25
N LYS A 204 -20.80 15.23 34.54
CA LYS A 204 -20.16 14.67 35.72
C LYS A 204 -20.63 15.49 36.92
N ALA A 205 -21.56 14.91 37.69
CA ALA A 205 -21.85 15.36 39.04
C ALA A 205 -20.54 15.38 39.85
N ALA A 206 -20.21 16.56 40.38
CA ALA A 206 -19.14 16.74 41.34
C ALA A 206 -19.54 16.09 42.68
N PRO A 207 -18.66 15.35 43.38
CA PRO A 207 -18.92 15.01 44.76
C PRO A 207 -18.78 16.27 45.63
N ALA A 208 -19.82 16.53 46.40
CA ALA A 208 -19.89 17.61 47.39
C ALA A 208 -18.81 17.45 48.46
N ALA A 209 -18.12 18.55 48.75
CA ALA A 209 -17.28 18.69 49.93
C ALA A 209 -18.18 18.71 51.17
N ALA A 210 -18.01 17.72 52.05
CA ALA A 210 -18.52 17.78 53.41
C ALA A 210 -17.41 18.34 54.31
N ALA A 211 -17.60 19.57 54.76
CA ALA A 211 -16.92 20.13 55.91
C ALA A 211 -17.78 19.86 57.15
N ALA A 212 -17.16 19.36 58.23
CA ALA A 212 -17.27 19.88 59.61
C ALA A 212 -17.07 18.78 60.68
N ALA A 213 -16.08 19.01 61.55
CA ALA A 213 -16.02 18.80 63.01
C ALA A 213 -14.52 18.78 63.38
N ALA A 214 -13.89 19.78 64.01
CA ALA A 214 -14.18 20.50 65.25
C ALA A 214 -14.20 19.60 66.51
N ASP A 215 -13.07 19.67 67.22
CA ASP A 215 -12.78 19.51 68.67
C ASP A 215 -12.77 18.15 69.39
N GLY A 216 -11.70 17.98 70.20
CA GLY A 216 -11.66 17.13 71.39
C GLY A 216 -10.28 16.53 71.71
N ASP A 217 -9.43 17.26 72.44
CA ASP A 217 -8.38 16.72 73.32
C ASP A 217 -9.01 16.39 74.69
#